data_AF-A0A2C5Z5T5-F1
#
_entry.id   AF-A0A2C5Z5T5-F1
#
_cell.length_a   1.000
_cell.length_b   1.000
_cell.length_c   1.000
_cell.angle_alpha   90.00
_cell.angle_beta   90.00
_cell.angle_gamma   90.00
#
_symmetry.space_group_name_H-M   'P 1'
#
loop_
_entity.id
_entity.type
_entity.pdbx_description
1 polymer ?
#
loop_
_entity_poly.entity_id
_entity_poly.type
_entity_poly.pdbx_seq_one_letter_code
_entity_poly.pdbx_strand_id
1 'polypeptide(L)'
;MLIFFEAMFVLESFNFARTLAGMIAVVAIQRFIFKLIVSLALTREMKTDQSNVAFWTGKWYSMGWHSMSQPAREFLCKITELSMFAADFILGHWLLFLMLPVILIPQVDKLHSMMLFWLRPSRQIRPPIYSMKQSKLRRRRVVRYAMLYFSLLAVFLGLIVGPIVAGRQIPKKVLTGLGSAASLGNKFHLMQPNGQNMDNTNGTEETGTGRPGYTGAFTRSTTRTGAAEATASGKANNKIKLF
;
A
#
# COMPACT_ATOMS: atom_id res chain seq x y z
N MET A 1 9.06 2.76 1.98
CA MET A 1 7.71 2.14 1.83
C MET A 1 7.12 1.75 3.17
N LEU A 2 7.76 0.91 4.00
CA LEU A 2 7.19 0.45 5.28
C LEU A 2 6.89 1.59 6.29
N ILE A 3 7.83 2.51 6.51
CA ILE A 3 7.59 3.66 7.42
C ILE A 3 6.46 4.56 6.90
N PHE A 4 6.42 4.82 5.58
CA PHE A 4 5.37 5.63 4.97
C PHE A 4 4.01 4.92 4.98
N PHE A 5 3.99 3.59 4.98
CA PHE A 5 2.78 2.79 5.13
C PHE A 5 2.19 2.96 6.54
N GLU A 6 3.02 2.89 7.58
CA GLU A 6 2.62 3.19 8.97
C GLU A 6 2.15 4.64 9.12
N ALA A 7 2.86 5.59 8.52
CA ALA A 7 2.45 6.99 8.50
C ALA A 7 1.09 7.17 7.82
N MET A 8 0.83 6.48 6.71
CA MET A 8 -0.46 6.51 6.02
C MET A 8 -1.58 5.91 6.88
N PHE A 9 -1.30 4.87 7.66
CA PHE A 9 -2.25 4.33 8.65
C PHE A 9 -2.63 5.36 9.71
N VAL A 10 -1.66 6.11 10.21
CA VAL A 10 -1.90 7.18 11.19
C VAL A 10 -2.72 8.31 10.57
N LEU A 11 -2.38 8.76 9.37
CA LEU A 11 -3.10 9.83 8.66
C LEU A 11 -4.56 9.46 8.36
N GLU A 12 -4.82 8.20 8.04
CA GLU A 12 -6.18 7.69 7.76
C GLU A 12 -6.93 7.22 9.02
N SER A 13 -6.46 7.61 10.21
CA SER A 13 -7.08 7.26 11.49
C SER A 13 -7.31 5.75 11.66
N PHE A 14 -6.31 4.96 11.28
CA PHE A 14 -6.27 3.50 11.34
C PHE A 14 -7.38 2.80 10.54
N ASN A 15 -7.93 3.44 9.52
CA ASN A 15 -8.88 2.81 8.60
C ASN A 15 -8.15 2.09 7.45
N PHE A 16 -8.17 0.76 7.48
CA PHE A 16 -7.48 -0.08 6.49
C PHE A 16 -7.88 0.18 5.04
N ALA A 17 -9.18 0.33 4.74
CA ALA A 17 -9.66 0.51 3.37
C ALA A 17 -9.15 1.81 2.75
N ARG A 18 -9.16 2.89 3.54
CA ARG A 18 -8.69 4.21 3.11
C ARG A 18 -7.17 4.25 2.99
N THR A 19 -6.45 3.67 3.96
CA THR A 19 -4.99 3.50 3.89
C THR A 19 -4.57 2.76 2.63
N LEU A 20 -5.27 1.66 2.28
CA LEU A 20 -4.98 0.90 1.07
C LEU A 20 -5.18 1.73 -0.21
N ALA A 21 -6.27 2.49 -0.30
CA ALA A 21 -6.52 3.40 -1.42
C ALA A 21 -5.44 4.48 -1.54
N GLY A 22 -5.04 5.09 -0.42
CA GLY A 22 -3.94 6.06 -0.36
C GLY A 22 -2.61 5.46 -0.83
N MET A 23 -2.29 4.23 -0.42
CA MET A 23 -1.08 3.54 -0.87
C MET A 23 -1.09 3.25 -2.37
N ILE A 24 -2.24 2.86 -2.94
CA ILE A 24 -2.38 2.67 -4.39
C ILE A 24 -2.09 3.98 -5.13
N ALA A 25 -2.63 5.10 -4.64
CA ALA A 25 -2.38 6.41 -5.22
C ALA A 25 -0.90 6.82 -5.15
N VAL A 26 -0.26 6.67 -3.99
CA VAL A 26 1.18 6.97 -3.81
C VAL A 26 2.05 6.11 -4.72
N VAL A 27 1.77 4.81 -4.82
CA VAL A 27 2.49 3.90 -5.73
C VAL A 27 2.29 4.31 -7.20
N ALA A 28 1.09 4.72 -7.59
CA ALA A 28 0.83 5.19 -8.96
C ALA A 28 1.64 6.46 -9.29
N ILE A 29 1.68 7.43 -8.37
CA ILE A 29 2.48 8.65 -8.52
C ILE A 29 3.97 8.33 -8.56
N GLN A 30 4.45 7.45 -7.67
CA GLN A 30 5.85 7.03 -7.66
C GLN A 30 6.25 6.33 -8.97
N ARG A 31 5.39 5.46 -9.52
CA ARG A 31 5.62 4.82 -10.83
C ARG A 31 5.70 5.85 -11.95
N PHE A 32 4.87 6.89 -11.90
CA PHE A 32 4.93 7.99 -12.87
C PHE A 32 6.26 8.75 -12.77
N ILE A 33 6.68 9.14 -11.55
CA ILE A 33 7.95 9.83 -11.31
C ILE A 33 9.13 8.98 -11.78
N PHE A 34 9.16 7.67 -11.47
CA PHE A 34 10.24 6.79 -11.93
C PHE A 34 10.29 6.67 -13.44
N LYS A 35 9.15 6.59 -14.13
CA LYS A 35 9.12 6.62 -15.59
C LYS A 35 9.66 7.94 -16.14
N LEU A 36 9.31 9.07 -15.53
CA LEU A 36 9.87 10.37 -15.90
C LEU A 36 11.39 10.40 -15.73
N ILE A 37 11.91 10.00 -14.56
CA ILE A 37 13.35 9.98 -14.28
C ILE A 37 14.07 9.07 -15.27
N VAL A 38 13.59 7.85 -15.49
CA VAL A 38 14.22 6.91 -16.44
C VAL A 38 14.20 7.47 -17.86
N SER A 39 13.10 8.09 -18.28
CA SER A 39 12.99 8.64 -19.64
C SER A 39 13.90 9.86 -19.88
N LEU A 40 14.10 10.70 -18.86
CA LEU A 40 14.88 11.94 -18.97
C LEU A 40 16.36 11.77 -18.60
N ALA A 41 16.65 11.00 -17.55
CA ALA A 41 17.97 10.85 -16.97
C ALA A 41 18.70 9.58 -17.44
N LEU A 42 18.05 8.65 -18.14
CA LEU A 42 18.65 7.40 -18.61
C LEU A 42 18.77 7.35 -20.15
N THR A 43 19.12 8.47 -20.77
CA THR A 43 19.37 8.57 -22.21
C THR A 43 20.69 7.90 -22.60
N ARG A 44 20.80 7.29 -23.78
CA ARG A 44 22.03 6.55 -24.23
C ARG A 44 23.21 7.47 -24.62
N GLU A 45 23.35 8.62 -23.98
CA GLU A 45 24.29 9.68 -24.32
C GLU A 45 25.75 9.36 -23.94
N MET A 46 25.97 8.61 -22.85
CA MET A 46 27.31 8.28 -22.36
C MET A 46 27.63 6.81 -22.59
N LYS A 47 28.68 6.55 -23.39
CA LYS A 47 29.18 5.20 -23.68
C LYS A 47 30.22 4.70 -22.67
N THR A 48 30.72 5.57 -21.79
CA THR A 48 31.85 5.26 -20.89
C THR A 48 31.42 5.36 -19.43
N ASP A 49 31.89 4.42 -18.60
CA ASP A 49 31.56 4.32 -17.17
C ASP A 49 32.25 5.38 -16.28
N GLN A 50 32.77 6.46 -16.88
CA GLN A 50 33.52 7.49 -16.17
C GLN A 50 32.70 8.16 -15.07
N SER A 51 31.40 8.41 -15.32
CA SER A 51 30.51 9.02 -14.33
C SER A 51 30.24 8.12 -13.12
N ASN A 52 30.13 6.80 -13.31
CA ASN A 52 29.96 5.85 -12.21
C ASN A 52 31.24 5.74 -11.36
N VAL A 53 32.41 5.64 -11.99
CA VAL A 53 33.69 5.58 -11.27
C VAL A 53 33.94 6.88 -10.50
N ALA A 54 33.68 8.02 -11.11
CA ALA A 54 33.86 9.32 -10.47
C ALA A 54 32.89 9.55 -9.30
N PHE A 55 31.67 9.01 -9.38
CA PHE A 55 30.69 9.04 -8.29
C PHE A 55 31.23 8.33 -7.03
N TRP A 56 31.80 7.14 -7.20
CA TRP A 56 32.32 6.35 -6.06
C TRP A 56 33.69 6.83 -5.57
N THR A 57 34.53 7.36 -6.46
CA THR A 57 35.87 7.86 -6.10
C THR A 57 35.87 9.30 -5.61
N GLY A 58 34.75 10.02 -5.71
CA GLY A 58 34.63 11.41 -5.29
C GLY A 58 35.38 12.42 -6.16
N LYS A 59 35.95 11.99 -7.29
CA LYS A 59 36.72 12.83 -8.22
C LYS A 59 35.82 13.53 -9.24
N TRP A 60 34.77 14.20 -8.78
CA TRP A 60 33.79 14.85 -9.65
C TRP A 60 34.38 16.02 -10.45
N TYR A 61 35.38 16.69 -9.87
CA TYR A 61 36.04 17.87 -10.42
C TYR A 61 36.87 17.59 -11.69
N SER A 62 37.25 16.32 -11.94
CA SER A 62 38.02 15.96 -13.14
C SER A 62 37.15 15.75 -14.38
N MET A 63 35.82 15.91 -14.30
CA MET A 63 34.90 15.82 -15.46
C MET A 63 34.68 17.15 -16.20
N GLY A 64 35.39 18.22 -15.84
CA GLY A 64 35.30 19.51 -16.54
C GLY A 64 33.91 20.14 -16.46
N TRP A 65 33.35 20.59 -17.59
CA TRP A 65 32.01 21.22 -17.64
C TRP A 65 30.86 20.30 -17.21
N HIS A 66 31.10 18.99 -17.13
CA HIS A 66 30.10 18.01 -16.71
C HIS A 66 30.16 17.66 -15.22
N SER A 67 31.02 18.33 -14.44
CA SER A 67 31.24 18.07 -13.01
C SER A 67 30.01 18.27 -12.11
N MET A 68 28.89 18.80 -12.64
CA MET A 68 27.64 18.96 -11.89
C MET A 68 26.51 18.08 -12.46
N SER A 69 26.34 18.02 -13.78
CA SER A 69 25.22 17.32 -14.42
C SER A 69 25.38 15.80 -14.47
N GLN A 70 26.59 15.29 -14.74
CA GLN A 70 26.85 13.85 -14.74
C GLN A 70 26.70 13.22 -13.33
N PRO A 71 27.21 13.86 -12.27
CA PRO A 71 27.00 13.41 -10.89
C PRO A 71 25.53 13.31 -10.47
N ALA A 72 24.76 14.35 -10.76
CA ALA A 72 23.35 14.43 -10.40
C ALA A 72 22.55 13.35 -11.13
N ARG A 73 22.87 13.11 -12.41
CA ARG A 73 22.27 12.04 -13.20
C ARG A 73 22.56 10.65 -12.63
N GLU A 74 23.82 10.39 -12.29
CA GLU A 74 24.24 9.11 -11.70
C GLU A 74 23.61 8.88 -10.32
N PHE A 75 23.44 9.94 -9.53
CA PHE A 75 22.68 9.90 -8.28
C PHE A 75 21.23 9.46 -8.51
N LEU A 76 20.54 10.10 -9.46
CA LEU A 76 19.16 9.73 -9.82
C LEU A 76 19.06 8.28 -10.28
N CYS A 77 20.00 7.82 -11.13
CA CYS A 77 20.08 6.43 -11.58
C CYS A 77 20.16 5.47 -10.39
N LYS A 78 21.09 5.69 -9.45
CA LYS A 78 21.28 4.84 -8.26
C LYS A 78 20.05 4.81 -7.35
N ILE A 79 19.41 5.96 -7.13
CA ILE A 79 18.16 6.02 -6.36
C ILE A 79 17.06 5.20 -7.05
N THR A 80 16.93 5.29 -8.38
CA THR A 80 15.94 4.49 -9.11
C THR A 80 16.26 3.00 -9.11
N GLU A 81 17.51 2.60 -9.28
CA GLU A 81 17.95 1.20 -9.24
C GLU A 81 17.69 0.57 -7.87
N LEU A 82 18.09 1.25 -6.78
CA LEU A 82 17.83 0.79 -5.42
C LEU A 82 16.33 0.73 -5.10
N SER A 83 15.55 1.68 -5.63
CA SER A 83 14.09 1.69 -5.46
C SER A 83 13.39 0.55 -6.20
N MET A 84 13.84 0.22 -7.42
CA MET A 84 13.34 -0.93 -8.18
C MET A 84 13.70 -2.24 -7.48
N PHE A 85 14.93 -2.36 -6.97
CA PHE A 85 15.33 -3.51 -6.15
C PHE A 85 14.46 -3.67 -4.89
N ALA A 86 14.19 -2.58 -4.18
CA ALA A 86 13.31 -2.61 -3.01
C ALA A 86 11.86 -2.99 -3.36
N ALA A 87 11.37 -2.56 -4.53
CA ALA A 87 10.05 -2.95 -5.03
C ALA A 87 9.97 -4.44 -5.34
N ASP A 88 10.97 -4.99 -6.06
CA ASP A 88 11.07 -6.42 -6.36
C ASP A 88 11.23 -7.26 -5.09
N PHE A 89 11.97 -6.75 -4.10
CA PHE A 89 12.06 -7.39 -2.79
C PHE A 89 10.68 -7.53 -2.14
N ILE A 90 9.89 -6.45 -2.07
CA ILE A 90 8.55 -6.49 -1.46
C ILE A 90 7.61 -7.38 -2.28
N LEU A 91 7.56 -7.21 -3.60
CA LEU A 91 6.70 -7.99 -4.50
C LEU A 91 7.04 -9.49 -4.46
N GLY A 92 8.32 -9.83 -4.46
CA GLY A 92 8.78 -11.21 -4.34
C GLY A 92 8.34 -11.86 -3.04
N HIS A 93 8.40 -11.14 -1.91
CA HIS A 93 7.91 -11.66 -0.63
C HIS A 93 6.39 -11.82 -0.62
N TRP A 94 5.63 -10.86 -1.15
CA TRP A 94 4.18 -11.01 -1.31
C TRP A 94 3.82 -12.25 -2.13
N LEU A 95 4.51 -12.49 -3.25
CA LEU A 95 4.32 -13.68 -4.06
C LEU A 95 4.62 -14.96 -3.27
N LEU A 96 5.73 -14.99 -2.53
CA LEU A 96 6.09 -16.13 -1.70
C LEU A 96 5.11 -16.37 -0.54
N PHE A 97 4.50 -15.32 0.02
CA PHE A 97 3.47 -15.44 1.05
C PHE A 97 2.16 -15.98 0.47
N LEU A 98 1.76 -15.52 -0.72
CA LEU A 98 0.57 -16.04 -1.42
C LEU A 98 0.76 -17.49 -1.90
N MET A 99 1.99 -17.90 -2.21
CA MET A 99 2.30 -19.28 -2.59
C MET A 99 2.37 -20.23 -1.39
N LEU A 100 2.47 -19.70 -0.15
CA LEU A 100 2.52 -20.50 1.08
C LEU A 100 1.41 -21.57 1.19
N PRO A 101 0.11 -21.25 1.01
CA PRO A 101 -0.94 -22.27 1.09
C PRO A 101 -0.76 -23.39 0.06
N VAL A 102 -0.21 -23.08 -1.12
CA VAL A 102 0.01 -24.05 -2.19
C VAL A 102 1.17 -24.99 -1.84
N ILE A 103 2.27 -24.48 -1.30
CA ILE A 103 3.43 -25.31 -0.92
C ILE A 103 3.19 -26.20 0.30
N LEU A 104 2.16 -25.91 1.11
CA LEU A 104 1.78 -26.75 2.25
C LEU A 104 1.11 -28.06 1.82
N ILE A 105 0.57 -28.12 0.60
CA ILE A 105 -0.03 -29.33 0.07
C ILE A 105 1.10 -30.33 -0.24
N PRO A 106 1.03 -31.56 0.31
CA PRO A 106 2.07 -32.55 0.09
C PRO A 106 2.16 -32.90 -1.41
N GLN A 107 3.39 -33.11 -1.89
CA GLN A 107 3.70 -33.50 -3.28
C GLN A 107 3.36 -32.47 -4.37
N VAL A 108 3.09 -31.20 -4.03
CA VAL A 108 2.87 -30.15 -5.03
C VAL A 108 4.05 -29.97 -5.99
N ASP A 109 5.29 -30.18 -5.53
CA ASP A 109 6.48 -30.11 -6.40
C ASP A 109 6.39 -31.08 -7.59
N LYS A 110 5.78 -32.27 -7.38
CA LYS A 110 5.57 -33.26 -8.44
C LYS A 110 4.50 -32.80 -9.43
N LEU A 111 3.40 -32.24 -8.93
CA LEU A 111 2.32 -31.71 -9.77
C LEU A 111 2.81 -30.52 -10.61
N HIS A 112 3.55 -29.59 -9.99
CA HIS A 112 4.11 -28.43 -10.69
C HIS A 112 5.03 -28.87 -11.85
N SER A 113 5.95 -29.81 -11.58
CA SER A 113 6.87 -30.33 -12.59
C SER A 113 6.14 -31.10 -13.70
N MET A 114 5.10 -31.86 -13.34
CA MET A 114 4.28 -32.62 -14.30
C MET A 114 3.52 -31.70 -15.26
N MET A 115 2.96 -30.60 -14.74
CA MET A 115 2.28 -29.57 -15.54
C MET A 115 3.26 -28.79 -16.42
N LEU A 116 4.41 -28.38 -15.88
CA LEU A 116 5.41 -27.59 -16.60
C LEU A 116 5.99 -28.33 -17.82
N PHE A 117 6.20 -29.65 -17.69
CA PHE A 117 6.75 -30.48 -18.76
C PHE A 117 5.68 -31.28 -19.54
N TRP A 118 4.39 -31.00 -19.30
CA TRP A 118 3.26 -31.70 -19.92
C TRP A 118 3.39 -33.24 -19.88
N LEU A 119 3.92 -33.77 -18.76
CA LEU A 119 4.21 -35.19 -18.61
C LEU A 119 2.94 -35.94 -18.21
N ARG A 120 2.72 -37.11 -18.81
CA ARG A 120 1.69 -38.04 -18.34
C ARG A 120 2.04 -38.50 -16.91
N PRO A 121 1.06 -38.61 -15.98
CA PRO A 121 1.31 -38.98 -14.58
C PRO A 121 2.11 -40.28 -14.37
N SER A 122 2.07 -41.19 -15.34
CA SER A 122 2.81 -42.45 -15.34
C SER A 122 4.31 -42.32 -15.66
N ARG A 123 4.77 -41.20 -16.24
CA ARG A 123 6.20 -40.92 -16.51
C ARG A 123 6.74 -39.91 -15.49
N GLN A 124 6.79 -40.33 -14.23
CA GLN A 124 7.32 -39.48 -13.16
C GLN A 124 8.85 -39.35 -13.25
N ILE A 125 9.36 -38.11 -13.22
CA ILE A 125 10.79 -37.84 -13.15
C ILE A 125 11.31 -38.37 -11.80
N ARG A 126 12.31 -39.27 -11.86
CA ARG A 126 12.98 -39.76 -10.67
C ARG A 126 13.77 -38.60 -10.05
N PRO A 127 13.65 -38.34 -8.73
CA PRO A 127 14.43 -37.30 -8.10
C PRO A 127 15.93 -37.62 -8.24
N PRO A 128 16.78 -36.60 -8.44
CA PRO A 128 18.23 -36.80 -8.53
C PRO A 128 18.78 -37.43 -7.24
N ILE A 129 19.72 -38.36 -7.42
CA ILE A 129 20.37 -39.09 -6.31
C ILE A 129 21.44 -38.17 -5.72
N TYR A 130 21.26 -37.79 -4.45
CA TYR A 130 22.21 -36.92 -3.75
C TYR A 130 23.12 -37.73 -2.81
N SER A 131 24.39 -37.33 -2.70
CA SER A 131 25.27 -37.89 -1.68
C SER A 131 24.87 -37.42 -0.28
N MET A 132 25.26 -38.18 0.76
CA MET A 132 24.97 -37.84 2.17
C MET A 132 25.46 -36.44 2.55
N LYS A 133 26.64 -36.03 2.05
CA LYS A 133 27.21 -34.69 2.27
C LYS A 133 26.34 -33.60 1.65
N GLN A 134 25.91 -33.79 0.40
CA GLN A 134 25.06 -32.83 -0.32
C GLN A 134 23.68 -32.70 0.34
N SER A 135 23.08 -33.81 0.76
CA SER A 135 21.78 -33.81 1.46
C SER A 135 21.84 -33.01 2.75
N LYS A 136 22.90 -33.17 3.56
CA LYS A 136 23.10 -32.41 4.81
C LYS A 136 23.27 -30.91 4.55
N LEU A 137 24.05 -30.52 3.53
CA LEU A 137 24.21 -29.11 3.13
C LEU A 137 22.91 -28.49 2.62
N ARG A 138 22.12 -29.25 1.85
CA ARG A 138 20.81 -28.80 1.37
C ARG A 138 19.83 -28.60 2.52
N ARG A 139 19.72 -29.57 3.45
CA ARG A 139 18.86 -29.47 4.63
C ARG A 139 19.22 -28.23 5.47
N ARG A 140 20.51 -27.95 5.69
CA ARG A 140 20.95 -26.75 6.43
C ARG A 140 20.56 -25.45 5.72
N ARG A 141 20.70 -25.40 4.38
CA ARG A 141 20.23 -24.27 3.57
C ARG A 141 18.72 -24.08 3.68
N VAL A 142 17.94 -25.16 3.53
CA VAL A 142 16.47 -25.12 3.67
C VAL A 142 16.06 -24.60 5.04
N VAL A 143 16.63 -25.12 6.13
CA VAL A 143 16.30 -24.66 7.49
C VAL A 143 16.66 -23.18 7.67
N ARG A 144 17.84 -22.74 7.21
CA ARG A 144 18.26 -21.34 7.29
C ARG A 144 17.29 -20.41 6.54
N TYR A 145 16.98 -20.73 5.28
CA TYR A 145 16.09 -19.90 4.47
C TYR A 145 14.63 -19.98 4.95
N ALA A 146 14.19 -21.11 5.49
CA ALA A 146 12.87 -21.25 6.12
C ALA A 146 12.74 -20.35 7.36
N MET A 147 13.74 -20.33 8.25
CA MET A 147 13.74 -19.42 9.40
C MET A 147 13.70 -17.95 8.97
N LEU A 148 14.50 -17.57 7.97
CA LEU A 148 14.46 -16.22 7.40
C LEU A 148 13.07 -15.89 6.83
N TYR A 149 12.50 -16.82 6.04
CA TYR A 149 11.17 -16.65 5.46
C TYR A 149 10.08 -16.44 6.52
N PHE A 150 10.00 -17.30 7.53
CA PHE A 150 8.97 -17.17 8.59
C PHE A 150 9.21 -15.93 9.46
N SER A 151 10.46 -15.53 9.70
CA SER A 151 10.76 -14.27 10.40
C SER A 151 10.26 -13.05 9.63
N LEU A 152 10.50 -13.01 8.30
CA LEU A 152 10.00 -11.96 7.42
C LEU A 152 8.47 -11.97 7.34
N LEU A 153 7.86 -13.14 7.23
CA LEU A 153 6.40 -13.28 7.25
C LEU A 153 5.80 -12.69 8.53
N ALA A 154 6.37 -13.00 9.71
CA ALA A 154 5.89 -12.47 10.98
C ALA A 154 6.05 -10.94 11.06
N VAL A 155 7.15 -10.38 10.55
CA VAL A 155 7.36 -8.92 10.49
C VAL A 155 6.33 -8.26 9.57
N PHE A 156 6.13 -8.78 8.35
CA PHE A 156 5.14 -8.23 7.41
C PHE A 156 3.70 -8.32 7.96
N LEU A 157 3.35 -9.45 8.57
CA LEU A 157 2.05 -9.63 9.20
C LEU A 157 1.87 -8.67 10.38
N GLY A 158 2.91 -8.49 11.20
CA GLY A 158 2.93 -7.57 12.33
C GLY A 158 2.75 -6.11 11.91
N LEU A 159 3.38 -5.68 10.81
CA LEU A 159 3.22 -4.33 10.25
C LEU A 159 1.82 -4.08 9.68
N ILE A 160 1.10 -5.11 9.22
CA ILE A 160 -0.28 -4.93 8.73
C ILE A 160 -1.28 -5.02 9.88
N VAL A 161 -1.17 -6.06 10.71
CA VAL A 161 -2.12 -6.34 11.79
C VAL A 161 -1.94 -5.40 12.97
N GLY A 162 -0.69 -5.02 13.28
CA GLY A 162 -0.34 -4.14 14.39
C GLY A 162 -1.15 -2.83 14.39
N PRO A 163 -1.11 -2.04 13.30
CA PRO A 163 -1.87 -0.79 13.20
C PRO A 163 -3.38 -1.00 13.26
N ILE A 164 -3.90 -2.08 12.65
CA ILE A 164 -5.35 -2.38 12.64
C ILE A 164 -5.86 -2.66 14.05
N VAL A 165 -5.10 -3.41 14.85
CA VAL A 165 -5.47 -3.75 16.23
C VAL A 165 -5.23 -2.56 17.15
N ALA A 166 -4.08 -1.90 17.04
CA ALA A 166 -3.75 -0.71 17.82
C ALA A 166 -4.76 0.42 17.60
N GLY A 167 -5.18 0.64 16.35
CA GLY A 167 -6.18 1.65 15.99
C GLY A 167 -7.51 1.54 16.74
N ARG A 168 -7.92 0.34 17.13
CA ARG A 168 -9.14 0.13 17.94
C ARG A 168 -8.97 0.50 19.41
N GLN A 169 -7.74 0.44 19.91
CA GLN A 169 -7.41 0.65 21.33
C GLN A 169 -6.96 2.08 21.63
N ILE A 170 -6.60 2.87 20.61
CA ILE A 170 -6.11 4.24 20.81
C ILE A 170 -7.29 5.15 21.16
N PRO A 171 -7.23 5.89 22.29
CA PRO A 171 -8.28 6.82 22.68
C PRO A 171 -8.39 7.98 21.68
N LYS A 172 -9.63 8.33 21.33
CA LYS A 172 -9.95 9.42 20.37
C LYS A 172 -9.26 10.75 20.69
N LYS A 173 -9.01 11.03 21.98
CA LYS A 173 -8.30 12.23 22.45
C LYS A 173 -6.84 12.31 21.95
N VAL A 174 -6.14 11.18 21.90
CA VAL A 174 -4.76 11.12 21.40
C VAL A 174 -4.73 11.31 19.89
N LEU A 175 -5.68 10.70 19.18
CA LEU A 175 -5.85 10.87 17.73
C LEU A 175 -6.17 12.33 17.37
N THR A 176 -7.07 12.99 18.10
CA THR A 176 -7.38 14.41 17.87
C THR A 176 -6.21 15.33 18.23
N GLY A 177 -5.45 15.02 19.29
CA GLY A 177 -4.25 15.75 19.65
C GLY A 177 -3.16 15.63 18.59
N LEU A 178 -2.91 14.41 18.09
CA LEU A 178 -1.96 14.17 17.00
C LEU A 178 -2.41 14.84 15.70
N GLY A 179 -3.71 14.79 15.38
CA GLY A 179 -4.29 15.47 14.22
C GLY A 179 -4.14 16.99 14.28
N SER A 180 -4.27 17.58 15.47
CA SER A 180 -4.02 19.01 15.68
C SER A 180 -2.54 19.38 15.58
N ALA A 181 -1.64 18.50 16.05
CA ALA A 181 -0.19 18.72 15.95
C ALA A 181 0.35 18.53 14.52
N ALA A 182 -0.25 17.62 13.75
CA ALA A 182 0.06 17.38 12.35
C ALA A 182 -0.68 18.34 11.40
N SER A 183 -1.34 19.38 11.91
CA SER A 183 -2.09 20.32 11.08
C SER A 183 -1.17 21.39 10.48
N LEU A 184 -1.36 21.70 9.21
CA LEU A 184 -0.73 22.86 8.57
C LEU A 184 -1.57 24.11 8.87
N GLY A 185 -1.42 24.61 10.10
CA GLY A 185 -2.19 25.73 10.65
C GLY A 185 -3.65 25.38 10.92
N ASN A 186 -4.46 26.39 11.29
CA ASN A 186 -5.84 26.18 11.77
C ASN A 186 -6.85 25.69 10.72
N LYS A 187 -6.45 25.48 9.46
CA LYS A 187 -7.37 25.12 8.35
C LYS A 187 -7.08 23.77 7.71
N PHE A 188 -5.86 23.26 7.78
CA PHE A 188 -5.48 22.01 7.11
C PHE A 188 -5.14 20.93 8.12
N HIS A 189 -6.12 20.10 8.45
CA HIS A 189 -5.90 18.87 9.21
C HIS A 189 -5.46 17.76 8.25
N LEU A 190 -4.22 17.29 8.37
CA LEU A 190 -3.70 16.18 7.54
C LEU A 190 -4.31 14.83 7.91
N MET A 191 -4.75 14.69 9.16
CA MET A 191 -5.35 13.46 9.66
C MET A 191 -6.85 13.46 9.37
N GLN A 192 -7.33 12.41 8.69
CA GLN A 192 -8.74 12.35 8.31
C GLN A 192 -9.61 11.81 9.45
N PRO A 193 -10.75 12.46 9.76
CA PRO A 193 -11.65 11.97 10.80
C PRO A 193 -12.24 10.60 10.45
N ASN A 194 -12.45 9.76 11.47
CA ASN A 194 -12.97 8.40 11.35
C ASN A 194 -14.22 8.22 12.23
N GLY A 195 -15.20 7.45 11.75
CA GLY A 195 -16.46 7.19 12.44
C GLY A 195 -17.40 8.42 12.53
N GLN A 196 -17.30 9.35 11.59
CA GLN A 196 -18.28 10.44 11.49
C GLN A 196 -19.63 9.87 11.03
N ASN A 197 -20.70 10.25 11.71
CA ASN A 197 -22.06 9.91 11.30
C ASN A 197 -22.52 10.89 10.22
N MET A 198 -21.90 10.78 9.03
CA MET A 198 -22.18 11.63 7.87
C MET A 198 -23.37 11.10 7.10
N ASP A 199 -24.57 11.22 7.67
CA ASP A 199 -25.80 11.22 6.88
C ASP A 199 -26.13 12.66 6.48
N ASN A 200 -25.30 13.19 5.59
CA ASN A 200 -25.42 14.51 4.98
C ASN A 200 -26.42 14.53 3.80
N THR A 201 -27.19 13.46 3.64
CA THR A 201 -28.36 13.37 2.77
C THR A 201 -29.69 13.60 3.52
N ASN A 202 -29.64 13.97 4.80
CA ASN A 202 -30.83 14.27 5.57
C ASN A 202 -31.42 15.66 5.23
N GLY A 203 -32.68 15.89 5.58
CA GLY A 203 -33.40 17.15 5.32
C GLY A 203 -33.10 18.30 6.29
N THR A 204 -32.04 18.22 7.08
CA THR A 204 -31.66 19.22 8.09
C THR A 204 -30.34 19.95 7.82
N GLU A 205 -29.46 19.40 6.98
CA GLU A 205 -28.16 19.99 6.64
C GLU A 205 -28.22 20.84 5.36
N GLU A 206 -27.48 21.96 5.31
CA GLU A 206 -27.39 22.86 4.13
C GLU A 206 -26.74 22.18 2.91
N THR A 207 -26.02 21.09 3.13
CA THR A 207 -25.38 20.26 2.09
C THR A 207 -26.28 19.11 1.59
N GLY A 208 -27.47 18.93 2.20
CA GLY A 208 -28.48 17.93 1.86
C GLY A 208 -29.76 18.52 1.26
N THR A 209 -30.91 17.85 1.44
CA THR A 209 -32.21 18.31 0.89
C THR A 209 -32.81 19.51 1.62
N GLY A 210 -32.16 19.97 2.70
CA GLY A 210 -32.49 21.19 3.45
C GLY A 210 -31.87 22.49 2.89
N ARG A 211 -31.11 22.42 1.79
CA ARG A 211 -30.48 23.62 1.17
C ARG A 211 -31.54 24.63 0.71
N PRO A 212 -31.36 25.95 0.97
CA PRO A 212 -32.23 26.98 0.40
C PRO A 212 -32.17 26.93 -1.14
N GLY A 213 -33.25 26.49 -1.77
CA GLY A 213 -33.36 26.34 -3.23
C GLY A 213 -33.18 24.91 -3.78
N TYR A 214 -33.17 23.87 -2.93
CA TYR A 214 -33.18 22.49 -3.40
C TYR A 214 -34.55 22.11 -4.00
N THR A 215 -34.55 21.62 -5.25
CA THR A 215 -35.77 21.26 -6.02
C THR A 215 -35.84 19.77 -6.39
N GLY A 216 -35.01 18.92 -5.78
CA GLY A 216 -34.99 17.47 -6.02
C GLY A 216 -36.03 16.68 -5.20
N ALA A 217 -35.99 15.35 -5.27
CA ALA A 217 -36.84 14.49 -4.46
C ALA A 217 -36.51 14.60 -2.95
N PHE A 218 -37.49 14.35 -2.07
CA PHE A 218 -37.39 14.50 -0.60
C PHE A 218 -37.27 15.96 -0.09
N THR A 219 -37.83 16.93 -0.81
CA THR A 219 -38.05 18.28 -0.27
C THR A 219 -38.99 18.25 0.92
N ARG A 220 -38.68 19.03 1.97
CA ARG A 220 -39.62 19.26 3.08
C ARG A 220 -40.83 19.99 2.52
N SER A 221 -42.02 19.39 2.61
CA SER A 221 -43.27 20.09 2.29
C SER A 221 -43.41 21.29 3.22
N THR A 222 -43.28 22.50 2.68
CA THR A 222 -43.46 23.76 3.40
C THR A 222 -44.94 24.15 3.50
N THR A 223 -45.86 23.19 3.62
CA THR A 223 -47.24 23.51 3.99
C THR A 223 -47.28 23.78 5.50
N ARG A 224 -47.15 25.06 5.87
CA ARG A 224 -47.50 25.53 7.22
C ARG A 224 -49.01 25.37 7.44
N THR A 225 -49.43 24.24 7.94
CA THR A 225 -50.72 24.09 8.63
C THR A 225 -50.51 23.26 9.90
N GLY A 226 -50.25 24.00 10.99
CA GLY A 226 -50.47 23.65 12.39
C GLY A 226 -50.51 22.18 12.81
N ALA A 227 -49.42 21.42 12.66
CA ALA A 227 -49.27 20.13 13.35
C ALA A 227 -47.88 20.03 13.99
N ALA A 228 -47.88 19.57 15.24
CA ALA A 228 -46.79 19.61 16.20
C ALA A 228 -45.44 19.08 15.68
N GLU A 229 -44.38 19.68 16.21
CA GLU A 229 -42.99 19.32 16.06
C GLU A 229 -42.78 17.84 16.46
N ALA A 230 -42.55 16.97 15.48
CA ALA A 230 -42.25 15.57 15.75
C ALA A 230 -40.82 15.45 16.28
N THR A 231 -40.68 15.32 17.59
CA THR A 231 -39.47 14.83 18.24
C THR A 231 -39.21 13.40 17.73
N ALA A 232 -38.13 13.20 16.96
CA ALA A 232 -37.77 11.89 16.44
C ALA A 232 -37.15 11.01 17.54
N SER A 233 -38.01 10.50 18.43
CA SER A 233 -37.77 9.25 19.15
C SER A 233 -38.68 8.18 18.53
N GLY A 234 -38.07 7.11 18.02
CA GLY A 234 -38.78 5.89 17.67
C GLY A 234 -38.78 5.53 16.18
N LYS A 235 -38.28 4.33 15.89
CA LYS A 235 -38.41 3.62 14.61
C LYS A 235 -39.89 3.62 14.16
N ALA A 236 -40.23 4.38 13.13
CA ALA A 236 -41.53 4.29 12.47
C ALA A 236 -41.34 3.81 11.03
N ASN A 237 -41.98 2.69 10.72
CA ASN A 237 -42.05 2.09 9.39
C ASN A 237 -42.83 3.02 8.46
N ASN A 238 -42.14 3.77 7.62
CA ASN A 238 -42.77 4.64 6.63
C ASN A 238 -43.35 3.80 5.47
N LYS A 239 -44.66 3.53 5.54
CA LYS A 239 -45.43 3.09 4.36
C LYS A 239 -45.62 4.27 3.42
N ILE A 240 -45.06 4.15 2.21
CA ILE A 240 -45.21 5.10 1.11
C ILE A 240 -46.67 5.04 0.63
N LYS A 241 -47.39 6.17 0.67
CA LYS A 241 -48.62 6.34 -0.11
C LYS A 241 -48.23 7.00 -1.43
N LEU A 242 -48.36 6.24 -2.52
CA LEU A 242 -48.39 6.75 -3.88
C LEU A 242 -49.81 7.21 -4.18
N PHE A 243 -50.00 8.52 -4.28
CA PHE A 243 -50.69 9.24 -5.36
C PHE A 243 -50.20 10.68 -5.35
#